data_AF-A0A9P5S740-F1
#
_entry.id   AF-A0A9P5S740-F1
#
_cell.length_a   1.000
_cell.length_b   1.000
_cell.length_c   1.000
_cell.angle_alpha   90.00
_cell.angle_beta   90.00
_cell.angle_gamma   90.00
#
_symmetry.space_group_name_H-M   'P 1'
#
loop_
_entity.id
_entity.type
_entity.pdbx_description
1 polymer ?
#
loop_
_entity_poly.entity_id
_entity_poly.type
_entity_poly.pdbx_seq_one_letter_code
_entity_poly.pdbx_strand_id
1 'polypeptide(L)'
;MHLRSLVVSGLYDRYQCEALEFIQDEGFDHVLESIPTQQLVELDCSGTAFEPLGLEALKRHCDSLRLLAITRSSSFTSALVQEALESSLKLTSLRVERLTAEDIERGRPWARLNLRLLKAQFDMRGAIDAEDDQRRHRLVIDRISTLVGLEQLAVRAVSGVKAPRLQFRIAYGFDILSCLKNLYILDVCEAKQKLESSDVCWMIDNWPKLSIVEGSLNHDDVNQDCFLQELLVKHNITYRNDG
;
A
#
# COMPACT_ATOMS: atom_id res chain seq x y z
N MET A 1 -7.90 6.90 21.26
CA MET A 1 -7.19 7.29 20.04
C MET A 1 -5.73 7.43 20.42
N HIS A 2 -4.81 6.75 19.73
CA HIS A 2 -3.41 6.71 20.13
C HIS A 2 -2.50 6.98 18.93
N LEU A 3 -1.73 8.06 18.98
CA LEU A 3 -0.62 8.26 18.05
C LEU A 3 0.44 7.20 18.37
N ARG A 4 0.81 6.36 17.40
CA ARG A 4 1.69 5.22 17.65
C ARG A 4 3.16 5.58 17.59
N SER A 5 3.52 6.45 16.65
CA SER A 5 4.90 6.87 16.46
C SER A 5 4.95 8.21 15.74
N LEU A 6 5.83 9.07 16.22
CA LEU A 6 6.17 10.36 15.62
C LEU A 6 7.69 10.50 15.68
N VAL A 7 8.34 10.54 14.51
CA VAL A 7 9.80 10.69 14.45
C VAL A 7 10.15 12.00 13.77
N VAL A 8 10.80 12.88 14.54
CA VAL A 8 11.26 14.20 14.11
C VAL A 8 12.79 14.20 13.99
N SER A 9 13.34 14.52 12.82
CA SER A 9 14.77 14.54 12.57
C SER A 9 15.46 15.74 13.23
N GLY A 10 16.65 15.53 13.80
CA GLY A 10 17.46 16.59 14.42
C GLY A 10 17.26 16.72 15.94
N LEU A 11 16.26 16.05 16.48
CA LEU A 11 16.12 15.80 17.92
C LEU A 11 16.73 14.41 18.18
N TYR A 12 17.97 14.38 18.68
CA TYR A 12 18.71 13.13 18.94
C TYR A 12 18.09 12.29 20.06
N ASP A 13 17.20 12.89 20.86
CA ASP A 13 16.29 12.13 21.69
C ASP A 13 15.09 11.74 20.81
N ARG A 14 15.01 10.45 20.47
CA ARG A 14 13.74 9.88 20.01
C ARG A 14 12.71 10.27 21.06
N TYR A 15 11.80 11.18 20.73
CA TYR A 15 10.48 11.13 21.33
C TYR A 15 9.86 9.81 20.86
N GLN A 16 10.26 8.69 21.48
CA GLN A 16 9.35 7.57 21.64
C GLN A 16 8.26 8.14 22.53
N CYS A 17 7.30 8.81 21.88
CA CYS A 17 6.13 9.37 22.52
C CYS A 17 5.21 8.21 22.91
N GLU A 18 5.68 7.34 23.81
CA GLU A 18 4.82 6.43 24.58
C GLU A 18 3.76 7.24 25.37
N ALA A 19 3.98 8.55 25.55
CA ALA A 19 3.08 9.47 26.26
C ALA A 19 1.95 10.09 25.42
N LEU A 20 1.81 9.81 24.12
CA LEU A 20 0.71 10.37 23.30
C LEU A 20 -0.51 9.45 23.18
N GLU A 21 -0.66 8.53 24.13
CA GLU A 21 -1.86 7.70 24.27
C GLU A 21 -3.14 8.51 24.56
N PHE A 22 -3.07 9.83 24.79
CA PHE A 22 -4.24 10.63 25.16
C PHE A 22 -4.40 11.94 24.38
N ILE A 23 -3.74 12.12 23.24
CA ILE A 23 -4.11 13.24 22.36
C ILE A 23 -5.51 12.95 21.82
N GLN A 24 -6.50 13.64 22.38
CA GLN A 24 -7.82 13.78 21.78
C GLN A 24 -7.67 14.53 20.45
N ASP A 25 -8.56 14.28 19.51
CA ASP A 25 -8.54 14.83 18.15
C ASP A 25 -8.21 16.34 18.09
N GLU A 26 -8.68 17.11 19.06
CA GLU A 26 -8.59 18.58 19.18
C GLU A 26 -7.18 19.18 19.42
N GLY A 27 -6.10 18.45 19.19
CA GLY A 27 -4.75 19.02 19.33
C GLY A 27 -3.69 18.46 18.39
N PHE A 28 -4.06 17.52 17.51
CA PHE A 28 -3.09 16.90 16.62
C PHE A 28 -2.60 17.87 15.54
N ASP A 29 -3.47 18.74 15.06
CA ASP A 29 -3.12 19.84 14.17
C ASP A 29 -2.06 20.73 14.81
N HIS A 30 -2.26 21.21 16.04
CA HIS A 30 -1.28 22.04 16.76
C HIS A 30 0.08 21.36 16.92
N VAL A 31 0.12 20.06 17.18
CA VAL A 31 1.37 19.29 17.23
C VAL A 31 2.05 19.33 15.87
N LEU A 32 1.34 19.00 14.79
CA LEU A 32 1.90 19.06 13.44
C LEU A 32 2.31 20.47 13.02
N GLU A 33 1.60 21.52 13.46
CA GLU A 33 1.93 22.91 13.18
C GLU A 33 3.22 23.36 13.88
N SER A 34 3.45 22.83 15.09
CA SER A 34 4.64 23.15 15.89
C SER A 34 5.92 22.51 15.34
N ILE A 35 5.79 21.45 14.54
CA ILE A 35 6.93 20.76 13.94
C ILE A 35 7.34 21.49 12.66
N PRO A 36 8.62 21.86 12.50
CA PRO A 36 9.10 22.42 11.24
C PRO A 36 8.92 21.43 10.09
N THR A 37 8.45 21.89 8.92
CA THR A 37 8.06 21.04 7.79
C THR A 37 9.15 20.08 7.31
N GLN A 38 10.42 20.43 7.50
CA GLN A 38 11.55 19.60 7.09
C GLN A 38 11.97 18.54 8.12
N GLN A 39 11.40 18.58 9.33
CA GLN A 39 11.81 17.72 10.42
C GLN A 39 10.89 16.52 10.62
N LEU A 40 9.64 16.54 10.18
CA LEU A 40 8.77 15.36 10.31
C LEU A 40 9.16 14.31 9.26
N VAL A 41 9.75 13.20 9.70
CA VAL A 41 10.29 12.17 8.78
C VAL A 41 9.47 10.89 8.79
N GLU A 42 8.92 10.51 9.94
CA GLU A 42 8.06 9.33 10.03
C GLU A 42 6.81 9.68 10.83
N LEU A 43 5.66 9.31 10.27
CA LEU A 43 4.37 9.46 10.92
C LEU A 43 3.60 8.14 10.86
N ASP A 44 3.30 7.58 12.05
CA ASP A 44 2.34 6.49 12.20
C ASP A 44 1.17 6.94 13.06
N CYS A 45 0.08 7.24 12.37
CA CYS A 45 -1.20 7.66 12.92
C CYS A 45 -2.26 6.55 12.78
N SER A 46 -1.83 5.29 12.82
CA SER A 46 -2.76 4.18 12.76
C SER A 46 -3.68 4.10 13.98
N GLY A 47 -4.99 4.07 13.75
CA GLY A 47 -6.02 4.07 14.80
C GLY A 47 -6.38 5.48 15.30
N THR A 48 -5.95 6.52 14.59
CA THR A 48 -6.39 7.90 14.86
C THR A 48 -7.44 8.34 13.85
N ALA A 49 -8.36 9.17 14.30
CA ALA A 49 -9.10 10.04 13.41
C ALA A 49 -8.30 11.34 13.31
N PHE A 50 -8.63 12.08 12.27
CA PHE A 50 -8.04 13.33 11.91
C PHE A 50 -9.20 14.24 11.60
N GLU A 51 -9.22 15.38 12.26
CA GLU A 51 -10.07 16.46 11.80
C GLU A 51 -9.47 17.07 10.52
N PRO A 52 -10.29 17.77 9.71
CA PRO A 52 -9.82 18.43 8.50
C PRO A 52 -8.57 19.30 8.73
N LEU A 53 -8.45 19.96 9.89
CA LEU A 53 -7.29 20.77 10.25
C LEU A 53 -6.01 19.94 10.38
N GLY A 54 -6.08 18.76 11.01
CA GLY A 54 -4.94 17.85 11.11
C GLY A 54 -4.48 17.32 9.75
N LEU A 55 -5.42 17.11 8.83
CA LEU A 55 -5.12 16.72 7.45
C LEU A 55 -4.40 17.85 6.69
N GLU A 56 -4.88 19.09 6.79
CA GLU A 56 -4.21 20.25 6.17
C GLU A 56 -2.82 20.49 6.77
N ALA A 57 -2.68 20.33 8.08
CA ALA A 57 -1.38 20.40 8.74
C ALA A 57 -0.43 19.33 8.19
N LEU A 58 -0.90 18.09 7.99
CA LEU A 58 -0.12 16.98 7.46
C LEU A 58 0.36 17.22 6.02
N LYS A 59 -0.47 17.82 5.16
CA LYS A 59 -0.10 18.12 3.76
C LYS A 59 1.20 18.91 3.65
N ARG A 60 1.44 19.82 4.60
CA ARG A 60 2.68 20.64 4.64
C ARG A 60 3.95 19.83 4.90
N HIS A 61 3.81 18.59 5.38
CA HIS A 61 4.91 17.68 5.71
C HIS A 61 5.12 16.58 4.66
N CYS A 62 4.25 16.45 3.65
CA CYS A 62 4.36 15.35 2.68
C CYS A 62 5.75 15.26 2.01
N ASP A 63 6.38 16.39 1.70
CA ASP A 63 7.70 16.45 1.04
C ASP A 63 8.88 15.96 1.89
N SER A 64 8.74 15.91 3.22
CA SER A 64 9.79 15.47 4.15
C SER A 64 9.61 14.04 4.64
N LEU A 65 8.39 13.51 4.55
CA LEU A 65 8.05 12.16 5.02
C LEU A 65 8.81 11.06 4.25
N ARG A 66 9.40 10.15 5.02
CA ARG A 66 9.98 8.88 4.56
C ARG A 66 9.09 7.70 4.88
N LEU A 67 8.30 7.77 5.95
CA LEU A 67 7.32 6.77 6.32
C LEU A 67 5.99 7.45 6.63
N LEU A 68 4.94 6.96 6.00
CA LEU A 68 3.56 7.32 6.30
C LEU A 68 2.75 6.06 6.56
N ALA A 69 2.22 5.91 7.77
CA ALA A 69 1.41 4.79 8.18
C ALA A 69 0.07 5.25 8.75
N ILE A 70 -1.01 4.87 8.08
CA ILE A 70 -2.37 5.30 8.33
C ILE A 70 -3.30 4.11 8.15
N THR A 71 -3.40 3.29 9.19
CA THR A 71 -4.25 2.10 9.18
C THR A 71 -5.32 2.22 10.25
N ARG A 72 -6.54 1.74 9.98
CA ARG A 72 -7.69 1.85 10.90
C ARG A 72 -8.03 3.31 11.21
N SER A 73 -8.03 4.15 10.19
CA SER A 73 -8.36 5.58 10.30
C SER A 73 -9.61 5.87 9.47
N SER A 74 -10.69 6.27 10.13
CA SER A 74 -11.97 6.55 9.47
C SER A 74 -11.99 7.90 8.75
N SER A 75 -11.12 8.82 9.14
CA SER A 75 -11.04 10.17 8.60
C SER A 75 -10.12 10.30 7.39
N PHE A 76 -9.21 9.33 7.19
CA PHE A 76 -8.23 9.43 6.13
C PHE A 76 -8.87 9.05 4.79
N THR A 77 -8.81 9.98 3.84
CA THR A 77 -9.35 9.78 2.50
C THR A 77 -8.25 9.28 1.55
N SER A 78 -8.66 8.45 0.60
CA SER A 78 -7.77 7.95 -0.45
C SER A 78 -7.19 9.09 -1.30
N ALA A 79 -7.93 10.19 -1.50
CA ALA A 79 -7.45 11.41 -2.14
C ALA A 79 -6.20 12.01 -1.47
N LEU A 80 -6.13 11.99 -0.14
CA LEU A 80 -4.95 12.51 0.57
C LEU A 80 -3.76 11.55 0.47
N VAL A 81 -3.99 10.23 0.47
CA VAL A 81 -2.92 9.25 0.19
C VAL A 81 -2.34 9.51 -1.19
N GLN A 82 -3.22 9.73 -2.16
CA GLN A 82 -2.85 10.02 -3.54
C GLN A 82 -2.02 11.32 -3.63
N GLU A 83 -2.42 12.39 -2.93
CA GLU A 83 -1.64 13.63 -2.85
C GLU A 83 -0.24 13.42 -2.24
N ALA A 84 -0.13 12.59 -1.20
CA ALA A 84 1.17 12.23 -0.61
C ALA A 84 2.07 11.45 -1.58
N LEU A 85 1.51 10.51 -2.36
CA LEU A 85 2.21 9.77 -3.40
C LEU A 85 2.65 10.65 -4.59
N GLU A 86 1.94 11.73 -4.87
CA GLU A 86 2.28 12.68 -5.93
C GLU A 86 3.35 13.69 -5.54
N SER A 87 3.40 14.10 -4.28
CA SER A 87 4.28 15.16 -3.77
C SER A 87 5.61 14.65 -3.21
N SER A 88 5.59 13.50 -2.53
CA SER A 88 6.70 13.12 -1.65
C SER A 88 7.84 12.39 -2.35
N LEU A 89 8.90 13.07 -2.79
CA LEU A 89 10.08 12.40 -3.37
C LEU A 89 10.88 11.53 -2.37
N LYS A 90 10.64 11.69 -1.06
CA LYS A 90 11.39 11.01 0.00
C LYS A 90 10.66 9.79 0.57
N LEU A 91 9.40 9.57 0.21
CA LEU A 91 8.60 8.48 0.77
C LEU A 91 9.20 7.12 0.39
N THR A 92 9.55 6.35 1.42
CA THR A 92 10.14 5.00 1.30
C THR A 92 9.20 3.90 1.78
N SER A 93 8.24 4.21 2.66
CA SER A 93 7.28 3.26 3.18
C SER A 93 5.91 3.91 3.29
N LEU A 94 4.91 3.34 2.62
CA LEU A 94 3.52 3.73 2.71
C LEU A 94 2.67 2.56 3.18
N ARG A 95 1.95 2.76 4.29
CA ARG A 95 0.99 1.80 4.82
C ARG A 95 -0.34 2.50 4.98
N VAL A 96 -1.31 2.17 4.16
CA VAL A 96 -2.62 2.81 4.19
C VAL A 96 -3.71 1.77 4.22
N GLU A 97 -4.83 2.13 4.83
CA GLU A 97 -5.98 1.23 4.85
C GLU A 97 -6.58 1.05 3.47
N ARG A 98 -6.79 2.14 2.72
CA ARG A 98 -7.53 2.13 1.46
C ARG A 98 -7.00 3.14 0.45
N LEU A 99 -6.93 2.72 -0.80
CA LEU A 99 -6.71 3.55 -1.98
C LEU A 99 -7.74 3.17 -3.03
N THR A 100 -8.51 4.13 -3.52
CA THR A 100 -9.60 3.89 -4.49
C THR A 100 -9.08 4.04 -5.92
N ALA A 101 -9.58 3.21 -6.83
CA ALA A 101 -9.25 3.36 -8.25
C ALA A 101 -9.67 4.74 -8.80
N GLU A 102 -10.78 5.29 -8.29
CA GLU A 102 -11.31 6.60 -8.67
C GLU A 102 -10.35 7.76 -8.31
N ASP A 103 -9.78 7.75 -7.10
CA ASP A 103 -8.82 8.79 -6.71
C ASP A 103 -7.48 8.63 -7.43
N ILE A 104 -7.04 7.39 -7.67
CA ILE A 104 -5.84 7.10 -8.47
C ILE A 104 -6.00 7.62 -9.91
N GLU A 105 -7.21 7.51 -10.47
CA GLU A 105 -7.56 7.99 -11.81
C GLU A 105 -7.58 9.52 -11.90
N ARG A 106 -8.17 10.19 -10.91
CA ARG A 106 -8.20 11.66 -10.84
C ARG A 106 -6.83 12.26 -10.52
N GLY A 107 -6.00 11.51 -9.81
CA GLY A 107 -4.67 11.92 -9.39
C GLY A 107 -3.66 11.98 -10.53
N ARG A 108 -2.58 12.71 -10.28
CA ARG A 108 -1.38 12.72 -11.12
C ARG A 108 -0.63 11.39 -11.00
N PRO A 109 0.24 11.06 -11.97
CA PRO A 109 1.17 9.95 -11.81
C PRO A 109 1.94 10.08 -10.50
N TRP A 110 2.12 8.96 -9.80
CA TRP A 110 2.99 8.92 -8.64
C TRP A 110 4.38 9.38 -9.07
N ALA A 111 5.02 10.19 -8.24
CA ALA A 111 6.36 10.65 -8.55
C ALA A 111 7.30 9.43 -8.70
N ARG A 112 8.53 9.61 -9.20
CA ARG A 112 9.53 8.54 -9.17
C ARG A 112 9.99 8.32 -7.73
N LEU A 113 9.11 7.75 -6.93
CA LEU A 113 9.29 7.51 -5.53
C LEU A 113 10.36 6.46 -5.34
N ASN A 114 11.22 6.66 -4.35
CA ASN A 114 12.06 5.59 -3.81
C ASN A 114 11.25 4.73 -2.83
N LEU A 115 9.99 4.44 -3.18
CA LEU A 115 9.08 3.67 -2.33
C LEU A 115 9.53 2.21 -2.35
N ARG A 116 9.88 1.70 -1.18
CA ARG A 116 10.35 0.32 -0.97
C ARG A 116 9.24 -0.58 -0.45
N LEU A 117 8.30 0.00 0.31
CA LEU A 117 7.15 -0.72 0.86
C LEU A 117 5.85 0.01 0.51
N LEU A 118 4.92 -0.72 -0.11
CA LEU A 118 3.55 -0.29 -0.34
C LEU A 118 2.61 -1.34 0.26
N LYS A 119 1.84 -0.95 1.27
CA LYS A 119 0.76 -1.76 1.84
C LYS A 119 -0.54 -0.99 1.74
N ALA A 120 -1.48 -1.49 0.96
CA ALA A 120 -2.77 -0.85 0.75
C ALA A 120 -3.87 -1.86 0.43
N GLN A 121 -5.11 -1.53 0.77
CA GLN A 121 -6.26 -2.11 0.06
C GLN A 121 -6.55 -1.25 -1.16
N PHE A 122 -6.64 -1.90 -2.33
CA PHE A 122 -7.12 -1.25 -3.55
C PHE A 122 -8.63 -1.50 -3.70
N ASP A 123 -9.42 -0.44 -3.59
CA ASP A 123 -10.86 -0.48 -3.79
C ASP A 123 -11.19 -0.22 -5.27
N MET A 124 -11.64 -1.27 -5.95
CA MET A 124 -11.95 -1.25 -7.38
C MET A 124 -13.44 -1.00 -7.65
N ARG A 125 -14.22 -0.55 -6.66
CA ARG A 125 -15.65 -0.23 -6.85
C ARG A 125 -15.87 0.89 -7.87
N GLY A 126 -17.08 0.91 -8.40
CA GLY A 126 -17.57 1.94 -9.33
C GLY A 126 -17.44 1.58 -10.80
N ALA A 127 -16.92 0.40 -11.15
CA ALA A 127 -16.92 -0.09 -12.52
C ALA A 127 -18.36 -0.27 -13.04
N ILE A 128 -18.60 0.18 -14.27
CA ILE A 128 -19.93 0.12 -14.91
C ILE A 128 -20.16 -1.25 -15.57
N ASP A 129 -19.11 -1.79 -16.18
CA ASP A 129 -19.10 -3.07 -16.87
C ASP A 129 -17.71 -3.74 -16.75
N ALA A 130 -17.53 -4.88 -17.42
CA ALA A 130 -16.30 -5.66 -17.37
C ALA A 130 -15.12 -4.94 -18.07
N GLU A 131 -15.37 -4.12 -19.07
CA GLU A 131 -14.33 -3.38 -19.78
C GLU A 131 -13.79 -2.23 -18.91
N ASP A 132 -14.68 -1.48 -18.24
CA ASP A 132 -14.29 -0.45 -17.28
C ASP A 132 -13.58 -1.07 -16.07
N ASP A 133 -14.03 -2.24 -15.58
CA ASP A 133 -13.33 -2.98 -14.53
C ASP A 133 -11.89 -3.34 -14.93
N GLN A 134 -11.70 -3.89 -16.14
CA GLN A 134 -10.38 -4.22 -16.65
C GLN A 134 -9.51 -2.97 -16.85
N ARG A 135 -10.09 -1.88 -17.35
CA ARG A 135 -9.39 -0.58 -17.53
C ARG A 135 -8.90 -0.03 -16.19
N ARG A 136 -9.74 -0.05 -15.15
CA ARG A 136 -9.35 0.42 -13.80
C ARG A 136 -8.25 -0.42 -13.20
N HIS A 137 -8.32 -1.76 -13.34
CA HIS A 137 -7.23 -2.64 -12.90
C HIS A 137 -5.91 -2.27 -13.57
N ARG A 138 -5.90 -2.13 -14.89
CA ARG A 138 -4.72 -1.74 -15.66
C ARG A 138 -4.17 -0.39 -15.22
N LEU A 139 -5.04 0.59 -14.96
CA LEU A 139 -4.63 1.91 -14.47
C LEU A 139 -3.92 1.82 -13.11
N VAL A 140 -4.50 1.09 -12.16
CA VAL A 140 -3.90 0.91 -10.82
C VAL A 140 -2.57 0.16 -10.92
N ILE A 141 -2.51 -0.89 -11.74
CA ILE A 141 -1.30 -1.66 -12.00
C ILE A 141 -0.23 -0.79 -12.68
N ASP A 142 -0.59 0.02 -13.67
CA ASP A 142 0.31 0.98 -14.33
C ASP A 142 0.91 1.95 -13.31
N ARG A 143 0.10 2.48 -12.39
CA ARG A 143 0.57 3.35 -11.31
C ARG A 143 1.58 2.62 -10.40
N ILE A 144 1.29 1.39 -10.00
CA ILE A 144 2.21 0.56 -9.21
C ILE A 144 3.51 0.29 -9.99
N SER A 145 3.44 0.09 -11.30
CA SER A 145 4.62 -0.18 -12.15
C SER A 145 5.63 0.98 -12.14
N THR A 146 5.21 2.20 -11.82
CA THR A 146 6.12 3.34 -11.71
C THR A 146 7.07 3.25 -10.50
N LEU A 147 6.75 2.39 -9.52
CA LEU A 147 7.49 2.20 -8.28
C LEU A 147 8.64 1.20 -8.45
N VAL A 148 9.57 1.47 -9.36
CA VAL A 148 10.67 0.54 -9.72
C VAL A 148 11.60 0.17 -8.54
N GLY A 149 11.59 0.96 -7.47
CA GLY A 149 12.30 0.70 -6.22
C GLY A 149 11.56 -0.19 -5.22
N LEU A 150 10.35 -0.65 -5.56
CA LEU A 150 9.48 -1.40 -4.64
C LEU A 150 10.08 -2.78 -4.32
N GLU A 151 10.19 -3.07 -3.03
CA GLU A 151 10.72 -4.32 -2.48
C GLU A 151 9.60 -5.16 -1.85
N GLN A 152 8.56 -4.52 -1.33
CA GLN A 152 7.44 -5.16 -0.67
C GLN A 152 6.13 -4.57 -1.17
N LEU A 153 5.28 -5.42 -1.74
CA LEU A 153 3.92 -5.08 -2.15
C LEU A 153 2.94 -5.93 -1.35
N ALA A 154 2.11 -5.27 -0.54
CA ALA A 154 1.05 -5.91 0.22
C ALA A 154 -0.30 -5.37 -0.24
N VAL A 155 -1.10 -6.21 -0.90
CA VAL A 155 -2.47 -5.93 -1.29
C VAL A 155 -3.39 -6.63 -0.30
N ARG A 156 -4.06 -5.85 0.55
CA ARG A 156 -4.97 -6.38 1.56
C ARG A 156 -6.42 -6.23 1.13
N ALA A 157 -7.30 -6.98 1.78
CA ALA A 157 -8.73 -6.74 1.69
C ALA A 157 -9.27 -6.08 2.96
N VAL A 158 -10.42 -5.42 2.84
CA VAL A 158 -11.24 -5.12 4.02
C VAL A 158 -12.05 -6.33 4.39
N SER A 159 -11.88 -6.77 5.64
CA SER A 159 -12.70 -7.82 6.24
C SER A 159 -14.18 -7.43 6.20
N GLY A 160 -15.03 -8.40 5.86
CA GLY A 160 -16.50 -8.22 5.84
C GLY A 160 -17.08 -7.50 4.62
N VAL A 161 -16.28 -6.84 3.77
CA VAL A 161 -16.80 -6.12 2.60
C VAL A 161 -16.57 -6.92 1.31
N LYS A 162 -17.68 -7.26 0.63
CA LYS A 162 -17.67 -7.79 -0.75
C LYS A 162 -17.47 -6.64 -1.75
N ALA A 163 -16.28 -6.05 -1.77
CA ALA A 163 -15.88 -5.10 -2.80
C ALA A 163 -15.02 -5.80 -3.86
N PRO A 164 -15.10 -5.41 -5.14
CA PRO A 164 -14.10 -5.73 -6.15
C PRO A 164 -12.69 -5.30 -5.68
N ARG A 165 -11.69 -6.11 -6.02
CA ARG A 165 -10.32 -6.00 -5.50
C ARG A 165 -9.35 -6.17 -6.64
N LEU A 166 -8.20 -5.52 -6.52
CA LEU A 166 -7.12 -5.64 -7.48
C LEU A 166 -6.73 -7.10 -7.70
N GLN A 167 -6.88 -7.58 -8.93
CA GLN A 167 -6.47 -8.92 -9.36
C GLN A 167 -5.11 -8.90 -10.05
N PHE A 168 -4.23 -9.81 -9.65
CA PHE A 168 -2.89 -9.98 -10.22
C PHE A 168 -2.85 -11.02 -11.35
N ARG A 169 -3.80 -10.94 -12.27
CA ARG A 169 -3.80 -11.80 -13.47
C ARG A 169 -3.28 -11.04 -14.68
N ILE A 170 -2.61 -11.74 -15.59
CA ILE A 170 -2.11 -11.16 -16.85
C ILE A 170 -3.26 -10.54 -17.65
N ALA A 171 -4.46 -11.14 -17.63
CA ALA A 171 -5.65 -10.58 -18.27
C ALA A 171 -5.98 -9.15 -17.79
N TYR A 172 -5.67 -8.81 -16.54
CA TYR A 172 -5.89 -7.51 -15.93
C TYR A 172 -4.68 -6.56 -16.02
N GLY A 173 -3.65 -6.92 -16.79
CA GLY A 173 -2.46 -6.09 -17.01
C GLY A 173 -1.33 -6.34 -16.01
N PHE A 174 -1.38 -7.44 -15.27
CA PHE A 174 -0.34 -7.79 -14.30
C PHE A 174 1.08 -7.84 -14.91
N ASP A 175 1.16 -8.16 -16.20
CA ASP A 175 2.39 -8.17 -16.99
C ASP A 175 3.12 -6.81 -17.06
N ILE A 176 2.38 -5.71 -16.84
CA ILE A 176 2.93 -4.36 -16.77
C ILE A 176 3.88 -4.21 -15.56
N LEU A 177 3.72 -5.01 -14.51
CA LEU A 177 4.59 -5.00 -13.32
C LEU A 177 5.98 -5.62 -13.56
N SER A 178 6.34 -5.97 -14.80
CA SER A 178 7.65 -6.54 -15.13
C SER A 178 8.83 -5.66 -14.70
N CYS A 179 8.63 -4.35 -14.55
CA CYS A 179 9.64 -3.39 -14.11
C CYS A 179 10.01 -3.47 -12.63
N LEU A 180 9.21 -4.16 -11.78
CA LEU A 180 9.43 -4.28 -10.34
C LEU A 180 10.55 -5.29 -10.00
N LYS A 181 11.75 -5.09 -10.56
CA LYS A 181 12.89 -6.03 -10.44
C LYS A 181 13.43 -6.16 -9.01
N ASN A 182 13.05 -5.24 -8.12
CA ASN A 182 13.44 -5.26 -6.72
C ASN A 182 12.43 -5.95 -5.80
N LEU A 183 11.28 -6.35 -6.33
CA LEU A 183 10.23 -6.96 -5.52
C LEU A 183 10.72 -8.27 -4.90
N TYR A 184 10.70 -8.32 -3.57
CA TYR A 184 11.21 -9.41 -2.75
C TYR A 184 10.07 -10.10 -1.97
N ILE A 185 9.07 -9.33 -1.52
CA ILE A 185 7.84 -9.85 -0.88
C ILE A 185 6.62 -9.43 -1.69
N LEU A 186 5.79 -10.41 -2.04
CA LEU A 186 4.40 -10.20 -2.44
C LEU A 186 3.46 -10.76 -1.37
N ASP A 187 2.67 -9.89 -0.77
CA ASP A 187 1.66 -10.22 0.23
C ASP A 187 0.27 -9.97 -0.38
N VAL A 188 -0.47 -11.06 -0.61
CA VAL A 188 -1.85 -11.05 -1.11
C VAL A 188 -2.82 -11.60 -0.07
N CYS A 189 -2.42 -11.50 1.20
CA CYS A 189 -3.20 -11.93 2.35
C CYS A 189 -4.61 -11.33 2.31
N GLU A 190 -5.62 -12.18 2.43
CA GLU A 190 -7.05 -11.84 2.34
C GLU A 190 -7.49 -11.23 1.01
N ALA A 191 -6.63 -11.04 0.01
CA ALA A 191 -6.97 -10.34 -1.24
C ALA A 191 -7.95 -11.13 -2.13
N LYS A 192 -8.11 -12.43 -1.87
CA LYS A 192 -8.92 -13.37 -2.68
C LYS A 192 -8.53 -13.34 -4.15
N GLN A 193 -7.24 -13.60 -4.39
CA GLN A 193 -6.72 -13.70 -5.75
C GLN A 193 -7.28 -14.93 -6.47
N LYS A 194 -7.21 -14.91 -7.79
CA LYS A 194 -7.60 -16.02 -8.68
C LYS A 194 -6.50 -16.29 -9.69
N LEU A 195 -5.28 -16.47 -9.20
CA LEU A 195 -4.11 -16.72 -10.04
C LEU A 195 -4.21 -18.09 -10.71
N GLU A 196 -3.69 -18.15 -11.93
CA GLU A 196 -3.47 -19.37 -12.68
C GLU A 196 -1.97 -19.70 -12.74
N SER A 197 -1.63 -20.90 -13.23
CA SER A 197 -0.23 -21.32 -13.35
C SER A 197 0.59 -20.40 -14.26
N SER A 198 -0.04 -19.85 -15.31
CA SER A 198 0.57 -18.88 -16.22
C SER A 198 0.97 -17.59 -15.50
N ASP A 199 0.11 -17.08 -14.61
CA ASP A 199 0.39 -15.87 -13.83
C ASP A 199 1.59 -16.09 -12.90
N VAL A 200 1.65 -17.24 -12.19
CA VAL A 200 2.75 -17.57 -11.27
C VAL A 200 4.07 -17.84 -12.01
N CYS A 201 4.05 -18.56 -13.13
CA CYS A 201 5.25 -18.72 -13.97
C CYS A 201 5.77 -17.35 -14.43
N TRP A 202 4.88 -16.47 -14.86
CA TRP A 202 5.26 -15.13 -15.25
C TRP A 202 5.92 -14.34 -14.11
N MET A 203 5.41 -14.45 -12.87
CA MET A 203 6.03 -13.82 -11.68
C MET A 203 7.46 -14.29 -11.46
N ILE A 204 7.67 -15.61 -11.51
CA ILE A 204 8.97 -16.25 -11.32
C ILE A 204 9.97 -15.75 -12.37
N ASP A 205 9.56 -15.68 -13.63
CA ASP A 205 10.42 -15.28 -14.74
C ASP A 205 10.77 -13.78 -14.71
N ASN A 206 9.87 -12.94 -14.18
CA ASN A 206 10.00 -11.48 -14.29
C ASN A 206 10.52 -10.80 -13.02
N TRP A 207 10.39 -11.41 -11.84
CA TRP A 207 10.81 -10.84 -10.56
C TRP A 207 11.95 -11.65 -9.94
N PRO A 208 13.20 -11.41 -10.37
CA PRO A 208 14.34 -12.26 -10.02
C PRO A 208 14.73 -12.21 -8.53
N LYS A 209 14.20 -11.25 -7.76
CA LYS A 209 14.42 -11.13 -6.31
C LYS A 209 13.25 -11.64 -5.48
N LEU A 210 12.14 -12.05 -6.11
CA LEU A 210 10.98 -12.54 -5.39
C LEU A 210 11.40 -13.76 -4.58
N SER A 211 11.22 -13.68 -3.26
CA SER A 211 11.65 -14.75 -2.35
C SER A 211 10.56 -15.13 -1.37
N ILE A 212 9.58 -14.26 -1.14
CA ILE A 212 8.46 -14.53 -0.23
C ILE A 212 7.15 -14.18 -0.93
N VAL A 213 6.21 -15.13 -0.91
CA VAL A 213 4.82 -14.92 -1.28
C VAL A 213 3.93 -15.32 -0.11
N GLU A 214 3.07 -14.40 0.33
CA GLU A 214 2.16 -14.59 1.46
C GLU A 214 0.69 -14.51 1.01
N GLY A 215 -0.17 -15.37 1.57
CA GLY A 215 -1.61 -15.40 1.32
C GLY A 215 -2.07 -16.39 0.24
N SER A 216 -3.39 -16.55 0.08
CA SER A 216 -4.00 -17.45 -0.90
C SER A 216 -3.89 -16.86 -2.33
N LEU A 217 -3.35 -17.65 -3.26
CA LEU A 217 -3.13 -17.31 -4.66
C LEU A 217 -4.37 -17.60 -5.51
N ASN A 218 -5.13 -18.63 -5.16
CA ASN A 218 -6.42 -18.93 -5.75
C ASN A 218 -7.46 -19.24 -4.66
N HIS A 219 -8.33 -18.28 -4.39
CA HIS A 219 -9.34 -18.42 -3.33
C HIS A 219 -10.49 -19.36 -3.68
N ASP A 220 -10.78 -19.54 -4.95
CA ASP A 220 -11.96 -20.27 -5.41
C ASP A 220 -11.67 -21.77 -5.62
N ASP A 221 -10.40 -22.15 -5.79
CA ASP A 221 -9.97 -23.53 -6.03
C ASP A 221 -8.75 -23.87 -5.16
N VAL A 222 -9.00 -24.63 -4.09
CA VAL A 222 -7.97 -25.08 -3.14
C VAL A 222 -6.92 -25.99 -3.80
N ASN A 223 -7.32 -26.84 -4.76
CA ASN A 223 -6.37 -27.73 -5.43
C ASN A 223 -5.43 -26.93 -6.33
N GLN A 224 -5.99 -25.95 -7.05
CA GLN A 224 -5.20 -24.99 -7.83
C GLN A 224 -4.26 -24.20 -6.91
N ASP A 225 -4.76 -23.69 -5.78
CA ASP A 225 -3.94 -22.96 -4.81
C ASP A 225 -2.75 -23.80 -4.33
N CYS A 226 -2.99 -25.04 -3.86
CA CYS A 226 -1.93 -25.97 -3.45
C CYS A 226 -0.90 -26.20 -4.57
N PHE A 227 -1.35 -26.40 -5.82
CA PHE A 227 -0.45 -26.57 -6.95
C PHE A 227 0.43 -25.33 -7.20
N LEU A 228 -0.15 -24.12 -7.10
CA LEU A 228 0.62 -22.88 -7.25
C LEU A 228 1.65 -22.68 -6.14
N GLN A 229 1.33 -23.10 -4.91
CA GLN A 229 2.26 -23.08 -3.78
C GLN A 229 3.46 -24.01 -4.03
N GLU A 230 3.20 -25.25 -4.48
CA GLU A 230 4.26 -26.20 -4.84
C GLU A 230 5.14 -25.65 -5.97
N LEU A 231 4.54 -24.97 -6.96
CA LEU A 231 5.28 -24.32 -8.04
C LEU A 231 6.23 -23.24 -7.51
N LEU A 232 5.80 -22.38 -6.58
CA LEU A 232 6.68 -21.37 -5.96
C LEU A 232 7.83 -22.03 -5.17
N VAL A 233 7.52 -23.05 -4.36
CA VAL A 233 8.53 -23.76 -3.55
C VAL A 233 9.58 -24.44 -4.43
N LYS A 234 9.17 -25.05 -5.56
CA LYS A 234 10.09 -25.65 -6.54
C LYS A 234 11.10 -24.65 -7.10
N HIS A 235 10.74 -23.36 -7.14
CA HIS A 235 11.60 -22.27 -7.59
C HIS A 235 12.31 -21.54 -6.43
N ASN A 236 12.39 -22.16 -5.24
CA ASN A 236 13.01 -21.63 -4.02
C ASN A 236 12.35 -20.34 -3.49
N ILE A 237 11.07 -20.12 -3.81
CA ILE A 237 10.30 -19.03 -3.24
C ILE A 237 9.57 -19.54 -2.00
N THR A 238 9.77 -18.86 -0.87
CA THR A 238 9.10 -19.19 0.38
C THR A 238 7.63 -18.81 0.27
N TYR A 239 6.75 -19.79 0.44
CA TYR A 239 5.32 -19.56 0.54
C TYR A 239 4.86 -19.59 1.99
N ARG A 240 4.00 -18.63 2.39
CA ARG A 240 3.38 -18.58 3.72
C ARG A 240 1.87 -18.42 3.56
N ASN A 241 1.12 -19.38 4.08
CA ASN A 241 -0.33 -19.28 4.11
C ASN A 241 -0.77 -18.48 5.34
N ASP A 242 -1.82 -17.66 5.20
CA ASP A 242 -2.54 -17.13 6.34
C ASP A 242 -3.48 -18.24 6.84
N GLY A 243 -3.18 -18.78 8.01
CA GLY A 243 -4.03 -19.79 8.66
C GLY A 243 -5.41 -19.26 9.04
#